data_AF-A0A2N8KW87-F1
#
_entry.id   AF-A0A2N8KW87-F1
#
_cell.length_a   1.000
_cell.length_b   1.000
_cell.length_c   1.000
_cell.angle_alpha   90.00
_cell.angle_beta   90.00
_cell.angle_gamma   90.00
#
_symmetry.space_group_name_H-M   'P 1'
#
loop_
_entity.id
_entity.type
_entity.pdbx_description
1 polymer ?
#
loop_
_entity_poly.entity_id
_entity_poly.type
_entity_poly.pdbx_seq_one_letter_code
_entity_poly.pdbx_strand_id
1 'polypeptide(L)'
;MSLNTKTISLRQATPADWPAVAALLRSHQLPIDGAQDHLSTFVLALSQGELLGCAGADVYGEHALLRSVAVAPGQQKQGLGRAMLSLLIDEARRRNLSRLFVLTLTAREYFSALGFQAASIQEAPDALKASALLQGACPAEAHFMSLSLLAAEATAAEDLPIAVLGAGPVGLAAVAKLIARGLPFVALEAAPQVGAHLLDYGHVRLFSSWRYNLDADMARQLAATGWQPPDAEALPLAAEVVEQVLQPFAELPAVAPGLMLNTRVRAISRAGFDKVKSAGRAQAPFIIRAEQKGRVIELRARAVIDATGTWGQPNPLGASGLPALGEAEAAAQVFYGIPDILGRERARYAGRKTLVVGAGHSAANALLALAELAQQEPGTRLAWAVRSPVLKRVFGGGDADALPARGQLGQALRSLQSSGAMEFIAGLRINELRRVGHQLSVLGQGANGEPLQFDGIDEIICATGQRPDLSLSSELRVKLDPWLESTEALGPLIDPNLHSCGTVRPHGHRELAHPEPGLYTVGVKSYGRAPTFLMATGFEQARSVVAALAGDLAAADRVELDLPETGVCSSESFEAPGSPAPAAAEAVAAAAAAGGSCCGPRPVTQAAASAPARSCSPKQTSCCG
;
A
#
# COMPACT_ATOMS: atom_id res chain seq x y z
N MET A 1 -31.26 -44.36 11.73
CA MET A 1 -30.18 -45.01 10.95
C MET A 1 -28.95 -44.12 11.05
N SER A 2 -27.93 -44.57 11.78
CA SER A 2 -26.74 -43.78 12.12
C SER A 2 -25.87 -43.47 10.90
N LEU A 3 -25.48 -42.19 10.80
CA LEU A 3 -24.47 -41.67 9.89
C LEU A 3 -23.11 -42.28 10.22
N ASN A 4 -22.61 -43.17 9.38
CA ASN A 4 -21.25 -43.71 9.48
C ASN A 4 -20.31 -42.89 8.58
N THR A 5 -19.89 -41.72 9.03
CA THR A 5 -18.79 -40.98 8.40
C THR A 5 -17.48 -41.69 8.74
N LYS A 6 -17.02 -42.58 7.86
CA LYS A 6 -15.69 -43.21 7.97
C LYS A 6 -14.63 -42.10 8.04
N THR A 7 -14.06 -41.88 9.21
CA THR A 7 -12.89 -40.99 9.35
C THR A 7 -11.69 -41.71 8.76
N ILE A 8 -11.03 -41.06 7.79
CA ILE A 8 -9.83 -41.57 7.13
C ILE A 8 -8.63 -40.80 7.67
N SER A 9 -7.60 -41.50 8.13
CA SER A 9 -6.34 -40.90 8.58
C SER A 9 -5.22 -41.23 7.60
N LEU A 10 -4.30 -40.27 7.43
CA LEU A 10 -3.08 -40.43 6.65
C LEU A 10 -1.88 -40.37 7.60
N ARG A 11 -0.99 -41.35 7.54
CA ARG A 11 0.27 -41.35 8.31
C ARG A 11 1.38 -42.08 7.59
N GLN A 12 2.60 -41.92 8.07
CA GLN A 12 3.73 -42.74 7.63
C GLN A 12 3.58 -44.19 8.08
N ALA A 13 4.12 -45.10 7.27
CA ALA A 13 4.24 -46.50 7.62
C ALA A 13 5.31 -46.72 8.71
N THR A 14 5.07 -47.72 9.52
CA THR A 14 5.99 -48.26 10.53
C THR A 14 6.37 -49.68 10.13
N PRO A 15 7.43 -50.27 10.70
CA PRO A 15 7.80 -51.67 10.42
C PRO A 15 6.66 -52.68 10.62
N ALA A 16 5.74 -52.40 11.56
CA ALA A 16 4.59 -53.25 11.84
C ALA A 16 3.55 -53.28 10.70
N ASP A 17 3.54 -52.28 9.81
CA ASP A 17 2.56 -52.16 8.73
C ASP A 17 2.92 -53.03 7.50
N TRP A 18 4.16 -53.53 7.42
CA TRP A 18 4.66 -54.23 6.23
C TRP A 18 3.77 -55.40 5.77
N PRO A 19 3.28 -56.30 6.63
CA PRO A 19 2.42 -57.40 6.18
C PRO A 19 1.17 -56.93 5.44
N ALA A 20 0.53 -55.85 5.91
CA ALA A 20 -0.66 -55.27 5.31
C ALA A 20 -0.33 -54.54 3.99
N VAL A 21 0.76 -53.78 3.96
CA VAL A 21 1.25 -53.12 2.74
C VAL A 21 1.59 -54.14 1.66
N ALA A 22 2.35 -55.18 2.00
CA ALA A 22 2.72 -56.24 1.05
C ALA A 22 1.49 -56.99 0.51
N ALA A 23 0.48 -57.24 1.33
CA ALA A 23 -0.78 -57.85 0.89
C ALA A 23 -1.53 -56.95 -0.11
N LEU A 24 -1.62 -55.64 0.17
CA LEU A 24 -2.25 -54.67 -0.73
C LEU A 24 -1.49 -54.52 -2.05
N LEU A 25 -0.15 -54.48 -2.02
CA LEU A 25 0.65 -54.40 -3.25
C LEU A 25 0.46 -55.66 -4.13
N ARG A 26 0.46 -56.86 -3.52
CA ARG A 26 0.22 -58.12 -4.24
C ARG A 26 -1.17 -58.19 -4.87
N SER A 27 -2.21 -57.71 -4.18
CA SER A 27 -3.57 -57.72 -4.74
C SER A 27 -3.71 -56.80 -5.96
N HIS A 28 -2.86 -55.78 -6.08
CA HIS A 28 -2.76 -54.91 -7.24
C HIS A 28 -1.68 -55.34 -8.25
N GLN A 29 -1.09 -56.52 -8.09
CA GLN A 29 -0.01 -57.04 -8.94
C GLN A 29 1.19 -56.09 -9.04
N LEU A 30 1.45 -55.33 -7.98
CA LEU A 30 2.57 -54.39 -7.90
C LEU A 30 3.83 -55.09 -7.33
N PRO A 31 5.04 -54.78 -7.84
CA PRO A 31 6.29 -55.38 -7.37
C PRO A 31 6.60 -55.06 -5.90
N ILE A 32 6.90 -56.09 -5.11
CA ILE A 32 7.24 -55.95 -3.68
C ILE A 32 8.75 -56.01 -3.38
N ASP A 33 9.57 -56.46 -4.33
CA ASP A 33 10.99 -56.73 -4.10
C ASP A 33 11.78 -55.43 -3.83
N GLY A 34 12.38 -55.32 -2.64
CA GLY A 34 13.08 -54.10 -2.18
C GLY A 34 12.16 -53.00 -1.64
N ALA A 35 10.83 -53.14 -1.71
CA ALA A 35 9.91 -52.12 -1.18
C ALA A 35 9.95 -52.04 0.36
N GLN A 36 10.28 -53.14 1.05
CA GLN A 36 10.39 -53.16 2.51
C GLN A 36 11.54 -52.27 3.01
N ASP A 37 12.65 -52.21 2.28
CA ASP A 37 13.83 -51.44 2.64
C ASP A 37 13.55 -49.93 2.62
N HIS A 38 12.57 -49.51 1.82
CA HIS A 38 12.11 -48.13 1.70
C HIS A 38 10.82 -47.85 2.47
N LEU A 39 10.35 -48.77 3.33
CA LEU A 39 9.06 -48.62 4.03
C LEU A 39 8.92 -47.30 4.79
N SER A 40 10.02 -46.72 5.26
CA SER A 40 10.02 -45.43 5.96
C SER A 40 9.46 -44.27 5.13
N THR A 41 9.41 -44.36 3.80
CA THR A 41 8.84 -43.32 2.91
C THR A 41 7.38 -43.58 2.56
N PHE A 42 6.82 -44.72 2.97
CA PHE A 42 5.45 -45.07 2.63
C PHE A 42 4.48 -44.24 3.46
N VAL A 43 3.47 -43.73 2.77
CA VAL A 43 2.28 -43.09 3.35
C VAL A 43 1.12 -44.05 3.24
N LEU A 44 0.40 -44.23 4.34
CA LEU A 44 -0.75 -45.12 4.46
C LEU A 44 -2.04 -44.32 4.66
N ALA A 45 -3.11 -44.74 4.00
CA ALA A 45 -4.46 -44.31 4.28
C ALA A 45 -5.19 -45.40 5.08
N LEU A 46 -5.70 -45.03 6.26
CA LEU A 46 -6.33 -45.96 7.19
C LEU A 46 -7.74 -45.50 7.56
N SER A 47 -8.66 -46.44 7.78
CA SER A 47 -9.94 -46.15 8.42
C SER A 47 -10.26 -47.23 9.45
N GLN A 48 -10.51 -46.82 10.70
CA GLN A 48 -10.75 -47.75 11.81
C GLN A 48 -9.66 -48.84 11.97
N GLY A 49 -8.41 -48.52 11.60
CA GLY A 49 -7.27 -49.44 11.65
C GLY A 49 -7.09 -50.33 10.41
N GLU A 50 -8.03 -50.30 9.46
CA GLU A 50 -7.93 -51.02 8.18
C GLU A 50 -7.15 -50.20 7.15
N LEU A 51 -6.21 -50.84 6.44
CA LEU A 51 -5.42 -50.21 5.39
C LEU A 51 -6.26 -50.04 4.11
N LEU A 52 -6.60 -48.79 3.77
CA LEU A 52 -7.36 -48.44 2.57
C LEU A 52 -6.47 -48.09 1.37
N GLY A 53 -5.20 -47.76 1.59
CA GLY A 53 -4.28 -47.41 0.51
C GLY A 53 -2.85 -47.21 0.99
N CYS A 54 -1.89 -47.31 0.08
CA CYS A 54 -0.51 -46.93 0.32
C CYS A 54 0.09 -46.20 -0.89
N ALA A 55 1.02 -45.28 -0.63
CA ALA A 55 1.90 -44.66 -1.62
C ALA A 55 3.34 -44.71 -1.10
N GLY A 56 4.29 -45.19 -1.89
CA GLY A 56 5.68 -45.39 -1.46
C GLY A 56 6.69 -44.98 -2.52
N ALA A 57 7.88 -44.56 -2.07
CA ALA A 57 8.96 -44.12 -2.94
C ALA A 57 10.33 -44.70 -2.51
N ASP A 58 11.09 -45.18 -3.48
CA ASP A 58 12.45 -45.69 -3.28
C ASP A 58 13.44 -44.52 -3.34
N VAL A 59 14.32 -44.38 -2.33
CA VAL A 59 15.24 -43.23 -2.20
C VAL A 59 16.63 -43.60 -2.72
N TYR A 60 17.18 -42.74 -3.58
CA TYR A 60 18.48 -42.88 -4.23
C TYR A 60 19.27 -41.58 -4.08
N GLY A 61 20.00 -41.45 -2.97
CA GLY A 61 20.69 -40.20 -2.61
C GLY A 61 19.70 -39.06 -2.41
N GLU A 62 19.90 -37.94 -3.11
CA GLU A 62 19.00 -36.76 -3.07
C GLU A 62 17.74 -36.91 -3.95
N HIS A 63 17.50 -38.09 -4.53
CA HIS A 63 16.39 -38.32 -5.45
C HIS A 63 15.52 -39.47 -4.97
N ALA A 64 14.28 -39.54 -5.42
CA ALA A 64 13.44 -40.72 -5.17
C ALA A 64 12.60 -41.12 -6.38
N LEU A 65 12.29 -42.40 -6.49
CA LEU A 65 11.38 -42.98 -7.47
C LEU A 65 10.07 -43.34 -6.78
N LEU A 66 8.96 -42.73 -7.20
CA LEU A 66 7.64 -43.17 -6.81
C LEU A 66 7.41 -44.57 -7.36
N ARG A 67 7.31 -45.54 -6.45
CA ARG A 67 7.30 -46.96 -6.78
C ARG A 67 5.89 -47.51 -6.90
N SER A 68 5.11 -47.34 -5.83
CA SER A 68 3.79 -47.97 -5.71
C SER A 68 2.78 -46.95 -5.22
N VAL A 69 1.63 -46.90 -5.88
CA VAL A 69 0.43 -46.20 -5.38
C VAL A 69 -0.73 -47.16 -5.55
N ALA A 70 -1.25 -47.66 -4.43
CA ALA A 70 -2.36 -48.62 -4.41
C ALA A 70 -3.48 -48.10 -3.52
N VAL A 71 -4.71 -48.22 -3.97
CA VAL A 71 -5.92 -47.92 -3.21
C VAL A 71 -6.82 -49.13 -3.28
N ALA A 72 -7.26 -49.60 -2.11
CA ALA A 72 -8.07 -50.80 -1.94
C ALA A 72 -9.29 -50.78 -2.89
N PRO A 73 -9.68 -51.95 -3.46
CA PRO A 73 -10.86 -52.06 -4.31
C PRO A 73 -12.11 -51.45 -3.65
N GLY A 74 -12.87 -50.66 -4.40
CA GLY A 74 -14.06 -49.95 -3.89
C GLY A 74 -13.80 -48.61 -3.18
N GLN A 75 -12.53 -48.27 -2.87
CA GLN A 75 -12.14 -46.96 -2.30
C GLN A 75 -11.51 -46.02 -3.34
N GLN A 76 -11.42 -46.45 -4.60
CA GLN A 76 -10.87 -45.68 -5.71
C GLN A 76 -11.79 -44.53 -6.14
N LYS A 77 -11.22 -43.54 -6.83
CA LYS A 77 -11.92 -42.33 -7.32
C LYS A 77 -12.52 -41.41 -6.23
N GLN A 78 -12.16 -41.61 -4.96
CA GLN A 78 -12.57 -40.78 -3.82
C GLN A 78 -11.48 -39.77 -3.39
N GLY A 79 -10.44 -39.56 -4.20
CA GLY A 79 -9.35 -38.62 -3.90
C GLY A 79 -8.23 -39.15 -3.00
N LEU A 80 -8.33 -40.38 -2.48
CA LEU A 80 -7.33 -40.98 -1.57
C LEU A 80 -5.92 -41.07 -2.16
N GLY A 81 -5.79 -41.46 -3.43
CA GLY A 81 -4.49 -41.51 -4.10
C GLY A 81 -3.80 -40.14 -4.15
N ARG A 82 -4.57 -39.08 -4.41
CA ARG A 82 -4.05 -37.70 -4.44
C ARG A 82 -3.65 -37.22 -3.05
N ALA A 83 -4.44 -37.55 -2.03
CA ALA A 83 -4.14 -37.18 -0.65
C ALA A 83 -2.86 -37.87 -0.13
N MET A 84 -2.68 -39.17 -0.41
CA MET A 84 -1.45 -39.90 -0.08
C MET A 84 -0.23 -39.34 -0.81
N LEU A 85 -0.36 -39.02 -2.11
CA LEU A 85 0.74 -38.45 -2.88
C LEU A 85 1.13 -37.05 -2.42
N SER A 86 0.16 -36.21 -2.03
CA SER A 86 0.46 -34.89 -1.46
C SER A 86 1.32 -35.03 -0.20
N LEU A 87 0.94 -35.93 0.72
CA LEU A 87 1.70 -36.15 1.95
C LEU A 87 3.07 -36.78 1.68
N LEU A 88 3.18 -37.67 0.70
CA LEU A 88 4.46 -38.25 0.28
C LEU A 88 5.41 -37.20 -0.30
N ILE A 89 4.90 -36.28 -1.13
CA ILE A 89 5.68 -35.15 -1.67
C ILE A 89 6.16 -34.23 -0.54
N ASP A 90 5.31 -33.94 0.44
CA ASP A 90 5.68 -33.12 1.59
C ASP A 90 6.71 -33.81 2.50
N GLU A 91 6.64 -35.14 2.64
CA GLU A 91 7.69 -35.91 3.30
C GLU A 91 9.01 -35.89 2.53
N ALA A 92 8.95 -36.08 1.22
CA ALA A 92 10.14 -36.04 0.36
C ALA A 92 10.85 -34.69 0.46
N ARG A 93 10.08 -33.59 0.53
CA ARG A 93 10.61 -32.24 0.82
C ARG A 93 11.25 -32.15 2.21
N ARG A 94 10.60 -32.68 3.25
CA ARG A 94 11.17 -32.70 4.62
C ARG A 94 12.46 -33.51 4.74
N ARG A 95 12.68 -34.47 3.83
CA ARG A 95 13.92 -35.24 3.71
C ARG A 95 14.98 -34.59 2.82
N ASN A 96 14.75 -33.36 2.37
CA ASN A 96 15.64 -32.63 1.45
C ASN A 96 15.91 -33.39 0.14
N LEU A 97 14.92 -34.12 -0.39
CA LEU A 97 15.03 -34.69 -1.73
C LEU A 97 14.86 -33.59 -2.78
N SER A 98 15.71 -33.61 -3.80
CA SER A 98 15.79 -32.62 -4.87
C SER A 98 14.80 -32.89 -6.01
N ARG A 99 14.49 -34.16 -6.28
CA ARG A 99 13.56 -34.55 -7.35
C ARG A 99 12.86 -35.87 -7.05
N LEU A 100 11.58 -35.96 -7.44
CA LEU A 100 10.84 -37.22 -7.51
C LEU A 100 10.70 -37.65 -8.97
N PHE A 101 10.90 -38.92 -9.24
CA PHE A 101 10.66 -39.55 -10.54
C PHE A 101 9.46 -40.49 -10.45
N VAL A 102 8.78 -40.73 -11.56
CA VAL A 102 7.77 -41.76 -11.68
C VAL A 102 7.84 -42.39 -13.06
N LEU A 103 7.63 -43.70 -13.11
CA LEU A 103 7.43 -44.45 -14.34
C LEU A 103 5.98 -44.92 -14.39
N THR A 104 5.24 -44.56 -15.43
CA THR A 104 3.82 -44.92 -15.57
C THR A 104 3.45 -45.32 -16.99
N LEU A 105 2.61 -46.35 -17.13
CA LEU A 105 2.06 -46.78 -18.43
C LEU A 105 0.75 -46.04 -18.76
N THR A 106 -0.12 -45.82 -17.77
CA THR A 106 -1.51 -45.42 -18.00
C THR A 106 -1.95 -44.18 -17.21
N ALA A 107 -1.08 -43.59 -16.39
CA ALA A 107 -1.45 -42.50 -15.47
C ALA A 107 -0.72 -41.18 -15.75
N ARG A 108 -0.30 -40.94 -16.99
CA ARG A 108 0.44 -39.73 -17.39
C ARG A 108 -0.31 -38.44 -17.03
N GLU A 109 -1.60 -38.36 -17.38
CA GLU A 109 -2.43 -37.18 -17.12
C GLU A 109 -2.62 -36.95 -15.62
N TYR A 110 -2.77 -38.04 -14.86
CA TYR A 110 -2.89 -38.00 -13.41
C TYR A 110 -1.64 -37.40 -12.74
N PHE A 111 -0.44 -37.83 -13.15
CA PHE A 111 0.81 -37.28 -12.63
C PHE A 111 1.10 -35.87 -13.17
N SER A 112 0.72 -35.57 -14.41
CA SER A 112 0.81 -34.21 -14.97
C SER A 112 0.00 -33.21 -14.16
N ALA A 113 -1.22 -33.60 -13.73
CA ALA A 113 -2.06 -32.78 -12.85
C ALA A 113 -1.47 -32.56 -11.45
N LEU A 114 -0.48 -33.38 -11.04
CA LEU A 114 0.28 -33.23 -9.80
C LEU A 114 1.61 -32.47 -9.99
N GLY A 115 1.86 -31.93 -11.19
CA GLY A 115 3.04 -31.13 -11.51
C GLY A 115 4.24 -31.93 -12.02
N PHE A 116 4.11 -33.24 -12.23
CA PHE A 116 5.16 -34.01 -12.90
C PHE A 116 5.24 -33.61 -14.38
N GLN A 117 6.46 -33.47 -14.88
CA GLN A 117 6.75 -33.16 -16.27
C GLN A 117 7.43 -34.36 -16.93
N ALA A 118 7.28 -34.50 -18.25
CA ALA A 118 8.01 -35.52 -18.99
C ALA A 118 9.52 -35.34 -18.78
N ALA A 119 10.22 -36.44 -18.53
CA ALA A 119 11.67 -36.46 -18.30
C ALA A 119 12.30 -37.59 -19.12
N SER A 120 13.60 -37.51 -19.34
CA SER A 120 14.35 -38.63 -19.94
C SER A 120 14.95 -39.52 -18.85
N ILE A 121 14.94 -40.84 -19.09
CA ILE A 121 15.65 -41.80 -18.23
C ILE A 121 17.16 -41.46 -18.16
N GLN A 122 17.72 -40.83 -19.19
CA GLN A 122 19.13 -40.40 -19.15
C GLN A 122 19.40 -39.32 -18.08
N GLU A 123 18.39 -38.54 -17.71
CA GLU A 123 18.47 -37.49 -16.69
C GLU A 123 18.32 -38.06 -15.26
N ALA A 124 18.02 -39.35 -15.13
CA ALA A 124 17.94 -40.02 -13.85
C ALA A 124 19.34 -40.29 -13.25
N PRO A 125 19.49 -40.26 -11.92
CA PRO A 125 20.72 -40.65 -11.24
C PRO A 125 21.15 -42.08 -11.59
N ASP A 126 22.45 -42.36 -11.62
CA ASP A 126 22.99 -43.70 -11.94
C ASP A 126 22.44 -44.79 -11.01
N ALA A 127 22.31 -44.49 -9.72
CA ALA A 127 21.71 -45.40 -8.74
C ALA A 127 20.23 -45.70 -9.05
N LEU A 128 19.48 -44.72 -9.57
CA LEU A 128 18.10 -44.91 -10.02
C LEU A 128 18.06 -45.79 -11.26
N LYS A 129 18.91 -45.52 -12.25
CA LYS A 129 19.00 -46.27 -13.52
C LYS A 129 19.38 -47.74 -13.30
N ALA A 130 20.13 -48.04 -12.24
CA ALA A 130 20.48 -49.39 -11.82
C ALA A 130 19.36 -50.12 -11.04
N SER A 131 18.25 -49.46 -10.71
CA SER A 131 17.16 -50.07 -9.95
C SER A 131 16.40 -51.12 -10.78
N ALA A 132 15.95 -52.18 -10.09
CA ALA A 132 15.16 -53.25 -10.71
C ALA A 132 13.86 -52.74 -11.38
N LEU A 133 13.29 -51.64 -10.88
CA LEU A 133 12.09 -51.00 -11.43
C LEU A 133 12.33 -50.36 -12.81
N LEU A 134 13.52 -49.80 -13.06
CA LEU A 134 13.86 -49.21 -14.35
C LEU A 134 14.51 -50.23 -15.31
N GLN A 135 15.22 -51.23 -14.79
CA GLN A 135 15.79 -52.30 -15.62
C GLN A 135 14.74 -53.31 -16.13
N GLY A 136 13.68 -53.54 -15.36
CA GLY A 136 12.60 -54.48 -15.72
C GLY A 136 11.50 -53.89 -16.61
N ALA A 137 11.53 -52.58 -16.89
CA ALA A 137 10.52 -51.92 -17.70
C ALA A 137 10.95 -51.87 -19.18
N CYS A 138 10.05 -52.28 -20.09
CA CYS A 138 10.28 -52.11 -21.52
C CYS A 138 10.21 -50.59 -21.86
N PRO A 139 11.30 -49.95 -22.33
CA PRO A 139 11.34 -48.48 -22.47
C PRO A 139 10.39 -47.91 -23.54
N ALA A 140 9.81 -48.75 -24.40
CA ALA A 140 9.03 -48.30 -25.55
C ALA A 140 7.60 -47.82 -25.22
N GLU A 141 7.04 -48.18 -24.06
CA GLU A 141 5.62 -47.92 -23.74
C GLU A 141 5.38 -47.16 -22.43
N ALA A 142 6.42 -46.91 -21.62
CA ALA A 142 6.29 -46.24 -20.34
C ALA A 142 6.66 -44.75 -20.39
N HIS A 143 5.81 -43.90 -19.79
CA HIS A 143 6.09 -42.49 -19.59
C HIS A 143 6.96 -42.30 -18.35
N PHE A 144 8.19 -41.83 -18.57
CA PHE A 144 9.08 -41.38 -17.51
C PHE A 144 8.83 -39.89 -17.23
N MET A 145 8.57 -39.55 -15.98
CA MET A 145 8.24 -38.19 -15.58
C MET A 145 8.98 -37.81 -14.30
N SER A 146 9.21 -36.52 -14.10
CA SER A 146 9.86 -36.00 -12.90
C SER A 146 9.14 -34.78 -12.33
N LEU A 147 9.24 -34.61 -11.02
CA LEU A 147 8.78 -33.47 -10.26
C LEU A 147 9.99 -32.88 -9.52
N SER A 148 10.34 -31.63 -9.83
CA SER A 148 11.33 -30.90 -9.05
C SER A 148 10.79 -30.65 -7.65
N LEU A 149 11.53 -31.11 -6.64
CA LEU A 149 11.25 -30.84 -5.24
C LEU A 149 12.10 -29.69 -4.69
N LEU A 150 13.20 -29.37 -5.37
CA LEU A 150 13.82 -28.06 -5.29
C LEU A 150 12.77 -27.02 -5.70
N ALA A 151 12.50 -26.06 -4.80
CA ALA A 151 11.82 -24.84 -5.20
C ALA A 151 12.56 -24.28 -6.42
N ALA A 152 11.84 -23.93 -7.49
CA ALA A 152 12.40 -23.20 -8.63
C ALA A 152 13.31 -22.11 -8.05
N GLU A 153 14.62 -22.19 -8.35
CA GLU A 153 15.71 -21.50 -7.65
C GLU A 153 15.19 -20.43 -6.70
N ALA A 154 15.08 -20.79 -5.43
CA ALA A 154 14.95 -19.79 -4.41
C ALA A 154 16.25 -18.98 -4.46
N THR A 155 16.26 -17.86 -5.20
CA THR A 155 16.82 -16.64 -4.62
C THR A 155 16.32 -16.66 -3.18
N ALA A 156 17.22 -16.71 -2.20
CA ALA A 156 16.77 -16.65 -0.81
C ALA A 156 15.80 -15.46 -0.73
N ALA A 157 14.72 -15.55 0.04
CA ALA A 157 13.76 -14.45 0.08
C ALA A 157 14.44 -13.10 0.40
N GLU A 158 15.63 -13.12 1.00
CA GLU A 158 16.51 -11.99 1.27
C GLU A 158 17.19 -11.39 0.02
N ASP A 159 17.48 -12.19 -1.01
CA ASP A 159 18.13 -11.79 -2.28
C ASP A 159 17.17 -11.11 -3.27
N LEU A 160 15.85 -11.27 -3.05
CA LEU A 160 14.84 -10.61 -3.87
C LEU A 160 14.81 -9.09 -3.60
N PRO A 161 14.53 -8.26 -4.62
CA PRO A 161 14.53 -6.81 -4.45
C PRO A 161 13.36 -6.35 -3.57
N ILE A 162 13.48 -5.12 -3.07
CA ILE A 162 12.37 -4.35 -2.50
C ILE A 162 11.67 -3.64 -3.66
N ALA A 163 10.36 -3.87 -3.82
CA ALA A 163 9.59 -3.17 -4.83
C ALA A 163 9.08 -1.82 -4.31
N VAL A 164 9.26 -0.76 -5.09
CA VAL A 164 8.71 0.57 -4.82
C VAL A 164 7.67 0.89 -5.89
N LEU A 165 6.42 1.09 -5.48
CA LEU A 165 5.32 1.33 -6.41
C LEU A 165 5.01 2.82 -6.47
N GLY A 166 5.23 3.44 -7.64
CA GLY A 166 5.13 4.87 -7.87
C GLY A 166 6.48 5.59 -7.76
N ALA A 167 6.83 6.35 -8.79
CA ALA A 167 8.04 7.16 -8.86
C ALA A 167 7.73 8.66 -8.70
N GLY A 168 6.86 8.98 -7.72
CA GLY A 168 6.72 10.34 -7.20
C GLY A 168 7.82 10.68 -6.18
N PRO A 169 7.77 11.87 -5.55
CA PRO A 169 8.82 12.32 -4.62
C PRO A 169 9.12 11.31 -3.51
N VAL A 170 8.07 10.76 -2.88
CA VAL A 170 8.22 9.83 -1.76
C VAL A 170 8.76 8.47 -2.20
N GLY A 171 8.32 7.97 -3.36
CA GLY A 171 8.84 6.73 -3.93
C GLY A 171 10.32 6.84 -4.30
N LEU A 172 10.72 7.95 -4.94
CA LEU A 172 12.13 8.19 -5.28
C LEU A 172 13.00 8.46 -4.04
N ALA A 173 12.46 9.10 -3.01
CA ALA A 173 13.15 9.19 -1.72
C ALA A 173 13.41 7.80 -1.11
N ALA A 174 12.43 6.88 -1.19
CA ALA A 174 12.64 5.49 -0.77
C ALA A 174 13.73 4.80 -1.59
N VAL A 175 13.75 4.99 -2.92
CA VAL A 175 14.82 4.49 -3.80
C VAL A 175 16.19 5.04 -3.39
N ALA A 176 16.31 6.35 -3.14
CA ALA A 176 17.56 6.97 -2.70
C ALA A 176 18.09 6.31 -1.42
N LYS A 177 17.21 6.03 -0.45
CA LYS A 177 17.54 5.38 0.82
C LYS A 177 17.91 3.90 0.65
N LEU A 178 17.25 3.20 -0.26
CA LEU A 178 17.58 1.81 -0.60
C LEU A 178 19.00 1.73 -1.19
N ILE A 179 19.34 2.64 -2.12
CA ILE A 179 20.68 2.76 -2.69
C ILE A 179 21.72 3.08 -1.61
N ALA A 180 21.43 4.06 -0.75
CA ALA A 180 22.35 4.45 0.34
C ALA A 180 22.64 3.30 1.33
N ARG A 181 21.73 2.32 1.43
CA ARG A 181 21.89 1.12 2.27
C ARG A 181 22.33 -0.13 1.49
N GLY A 182 22.61 -0.02 0.19
CA GLY A 182 23.02 -1.14 -0.65
C GLY A 182 21.95 -2.22 -0.83
N LEU A 183 20.67 -1.86 -0.71
CA LEU A 183 19.55 -2.79 -0.85
C LEU A 183 19.06 -2.84 -2.31
N PRO A 184 18.93 -4.05 -2.91
CA PRO A 184 18.42 -4.17 -4.27
C PRO A 184 16.96 -3.73 -4.34
N PHE A 185 16.60 -3.03 -5.41
CA PHE A 185 15.24 -2.51 -5.59
C PHE A 185 14.74 -2.66 -7.03
N VAL A 186 13.42 -2.60 -7.17
CA VAL A 186 12.75 -2.38 -8.45
C VAL A 186 11.65 -1.33 -8.23
N ALA A 187 11.73 -0.21 -8.95
CA ALA A 187 10.75 0.87 -8.90
C ALA A 187 9.83 0.80 -10.12
N LEU A 188 8.52 0.89 -9.91
CA LEU A 188 7.50 0.71 -10.96
C LEU A 188 6.67 1.98 -11.08
N GLU A 189 6.72 2.63 -12.23
CA GLU A 189 5.96 3.84 -12.54
C GLU A 189 5.01 3.61 -13.71
N ALA A 190 3.73 3.96 -13.53
CA ALA A 190 2.71 3.76 -14.55
C ALA A 190 2.89 4.72 -15.75
N ALA A 191 3.40 5.92 -15.49
CA ALA A 191 3.63 6.96 -16.48
C ALA A 191 4.93 6.76 -17.28
N PRO A 192 5.09 7.44 -18.43
CA PRO A 192 6.33 7.42 -19.21
C PRO A 192 7.49 8.20 -18.57
N GLN A 193 7.25 8.91 -17.46
CA GLN A 193 8.24 9.73 -16.76
C GLN A 193 7.95 9.75 -15.26
N VAL A 194 8.96 10.08 -14.46
CA VAL A 194 8.81 10.21 -13.00
C VAL A 194 8.03 11.47 -12.63
N GLY A 195 7.45 11.51 -11.42
CA GLY A 195 6.75 12.69 -10.93
C GLY A 195 5.49 13.08 -11.73
N ALA A 196 4.92 12.16 -12.53
CA ALA A 196 3.82 12.47 -13.45
C ALA A 196 2.64 13.22 -12.81
N HIS A 197 2.24 12.85 -11.59
CA HIS A 197 1.18 13.57 -10.87
C HIS A 197 1.53 15.04 -10.60
N LEU A 198 2.78 15.38 -10.28
CA LEU A 198 3.20 16.80 -10.10
C LEU A 198 3.14 17.56 -11.42
N LEU A 199 3.45 16.90 -12.53
CA LEU A 199 3.43 17.52 -13.85
C LEU A 199 2.01 17.83 -14.35
N ASP A 200 0.99 17.06 -13.91
CA ASP A 200 -0.42 17.38 -14.17
C ASP A 200 -0.77 18.81 -13.70
N TYR A 201 -0.25 19.21 -12.54
CA TYR A 201 -0.38 20.55 -11.97
C TYR A 201 0.94 21.32 -11.94
N GLY A 202 1.82 21.08 -12.91
CA GLY A 202 3.19 21.60 -12.92
C GLY A 202 3.32 23.12 -12.79
N HIS A 203 2.31 23.86 -13.26
CA HIS A 203 2.22 25.32 -13.19
C HIS A 203 1.89 25.87 -11.80
N VAL A 204 1.50 25.01 -10.85
CA VAL A 204 1.12 25.42 -9.49
C VAL A 204 2.39 25.63 -8.66
N ARG A 205 2.49 26.80 -8.03
CA ARG A 205 3.51 27.07 -7.01
C ARG A 205 3.17 26.35 -5.71
N LEU A 206 4.12 25.59 -5.19
CA LEU A 206 3.99 24.92 -3.90
C LEU A 206 4.03 25.95 -2.76
N PHE A 207 3.36 25.62 -1.67
CA PHE A 207 3.29 26.49 -0.48
C PHE A 207 4.43 26.25 0.52
N SER A 208 5.25 25.22 0.29
CA SER A 208 6.45 24.89 1.06
C SER A 208 7.69 25.25 0.24
N SER A 209 8.76 25.69 0.92
CA SER A 209 10.04 25.99 0.27
C SER A 209 10.79 24.73 -0.14
N TRP A 210 11.84 24.88 -0.95
CA TRP A 210 12.71 23.78 -1.35
C TRP A 210 13.27 22.97 -0.17
N ARG A 211 13.53 23.60 0.98
CA ARG A 211 13.95 22.93 2.22
C ARG A 211 13.03 21.75 2.60
N TYR A 212 11.74 21.84 2.32
CA TYR A 212 10.75 20.80 2.67
C TYR A 212 10.31 19.94 1.47
N ASN A 213 10.72 20.30 0.26
CA ASN A 213 10.37 19.60 -0.99
C ASN A 213 11.56 18.86 -1.63
N LEU A 214 12.73 18.86 -0.97
CA LEU A 214 13.93 18.17 -1.39
C LEU A 214 14.35 17.11 -0.36
N ASP A 215 14.47 15.86 -0.79
CA ASP A 215 15.00 14.78 0.06
C ASP A 215 16.52 14.86 0.18
N ALA A 216 17.04 14.69 1.40
CA ALA A 216 18.46 14.82 1.68
C ALA A 216 19.32 13.73 1.02
N ASP A 217 18.83 12.49 0.87
CA ASP A 217 19.60 11.42 0.23
C ASP A 217 19.60 11.57 -1.29
N MET A 218 18.48 12.01 -1.89
CA MET A 218 18.44 12.39 -3.31
C MET A 218 19.42 13.53 -3.59
N ALA A 219 19.40 14.60 -2.78
CA ALA A 219 20.32 15.73 -2.92
C ALA A 219 21.79 15.31 -2.81
N ARG A 220 22.13 14.43 -1.85
CA ARG A 220 23.50 13.93 -1.66
C ARG A 220 23.99 13.11 -2.85
N GLN A 221 23.12 12.29 -3.43
CA GLN A 221 23.45 11.47 -4.61
C GLN A 221 23.58 12.32 -5.88
N LEU A 222 22.73 13.34 -6.04
CA LEU A 222 22.81 14.29 -7.13
C LEU A 222 24.07 15.16 -7.06
N ALA A 223 24.49 15.60 -5.87
CA ALA A 223 25.68 16.45 -5.72
C ALA A 223 26.96 15.83 -6.33
N ALA A 224 27.06 14.50 -6.38
CA ALA A 224 28.18 13.79 -7.01
C ALA A 224 28.27 13.98 -8.54
N THR A 225 27.21 14.47 -9.20
CA THR A 225 27.18 14.73 -10.65
C THR A 225 27.47 16.19 -11.01
N GLY A 226 27.73 17.05 -10.02
CA GLY A 226 27.85 18.50 -10.20
C GLY A 226 26.52 19.26 -10.20
N TRP A 227 25.41 18.56 -9.91
CA TRP A 227 24.09 19.17 -9.70
C TRP A 227 24.16 20.28 -8.63
N GLN A 228 23.51 21.40 -8.91
CA GLN A 228 23.46 22.54 -7.99
C GLN A 228 22.10 22.57 -7.29
N PRO A 229 22.08 22.62 -5.94
CA PRO A 229 20.83 22.71 -5.22
C PRO A 229 20.14 24.06 -5.46
N PRO A 230 18.80 24.10 -5.57
CA PRO A 230 18.05 25.34 -5.60
C PRO A 230 18.11 26.06 -4.25
N ASP A 231 17.75 27.34 -4.24
CA ASP A 231 17.63 28.14 -3.00
C ASP A 231 16.61 27.49 -2.04
N ALA A 232 17.08 27.11 -0.85
CA ALA A 232 16.31 26.38 0.14
C ALA A 232 15.03 27.11 0.59
N GLU A 233 15.02 28.44 0.55
CA GLU A 233 13.88 29.25 1.00
C GLU A 233 12.92 29.63 -0.13
N ALA A 234 13.31 29.43 -1.39
CA ALA A 234 12.43 29.69 -2.53
C ALA A 234 11.27 28.67 -2.61
N LEU A 235 10.10 29.14 -3.06
CA LEU A 235 8.91 28.31 -3.30
C LEU A 235 8.90 27.77 -4.74
N PRO A 236 9.10 26.46 -4.97
CA PRO A 236 9.11 25.90 -6.31
C PRO A 236 7.72 25.80 -6.93
N LEU A 237 7.67 25.79 -8.26
CA LEU A 237 6.60 25.19 -9.03
C LEU A 237 6.65 23.67 -8.90
N ALA A 238 5.48 23.02 -9.00
CA ALA A 238 5.41 21.56 -9.00
C ALA A 238 6.24 20.94 -10.15
N ALA A 239 6.31 21.59 -11.32
CA ALA A 239 7.17 21.15 -12.43
C ALA A 239 8.65 21.25 -12.08
N GLU A 240 9.08 22.31 -11.39
CA GLU A 240 10.49 22.52 -11.03
C GLU A 240 10.99 21.40 -10.10
N VAL A 241 10.16 20.88 -9.19
CA VAL A 241 10.50 19.70 -8.37
C VAL A 241 10.86 18.50 -9.24
N VAL A 242 10.13 18.29 -10.33
CA VAL A 242 10.37 17.17 -11.23
C VAL A 242 11.60 17.41 -12.10
N GLU A 243 11.66 18.57 -12.75
CA GLU A 243 12.71 18.93 -13.71
C GLU A 243 14.08 19.09 -13.05
N GLN A 244 14.13 19.70 -11.87
CA GLN A 244 15.40 20.01 -11.19
C GLN A 244 15.87 18.88 -10.26
N VAL A 245 14.99 17.98 -9.81
CA VAL A 245 15.36 16.95 -8.82
C VAL A 245 14.97 15.55 -9.27
N LEU A 246 13.68 15.27 -9.46
CA LEU A 246 13.22 13.88 -9.64
C LEU A 246 13.73 13.26 -10.94
N GLN A 247 13.67 14.00 -12.05
CA GLN A 247 14.12 13.52 -13.36
C GLN A 247 15.65 13.33 -13.39
N PRO A 248 16.49 14.31 -12.97
CA PRO A 248 17.93 14.10 -12.85
C PRO A 248 18.29 12.93 -11.92
N PHE A 249 17.56 12.75 -10.81
CA PHE A 249 17.80 11.64 -9.89
C PHE A 249 17.45 10.29 -10.54
N ALA A 250 16.34 10.21 -11.26
CA ALA A 250 15.91 9.01 -11.99
C ALA A 250 16.90 8.58 -13.08
N GLU A 251 17.62 9.54 -13.67
CA GLU A 251 18.63 9.31 -14.72
C GLU A 251 19.99 8.85 -14.18
N LEU A 252 20.22 8.90 -12.86
CA LEU A 252 21.47 8.42 -12.27
C LEU A 252 21.71 6.96 -12.66
N PRO A 253 22.96 6.56 -12.98
CA PRO A 253 23.29 5.17 -13.33
C PRO A 253 22.92 4.15 -12.25
N ALA A 254 22.87 4.57 -10.98
CA ALA A 254 22.45 3.75 -9.86
C ALA A 254 20.92 3.56 -9.75
N VAL A 255 20.15 4.44 -10.40
CA VAL A 255 18.67 4.46 -10.33
C VAL A 255 18.05 3.87 -11.59
N ALA A 256 18.48 4.34 -12.77
CA ALA A 256 17.86 4.02 -14.05
C ALA A 256 17.67 2.51 -14.34
N PRO A 257 18.64 1.61 -14.03
CA PRO A 257 18.46 0.17 -14.27
C PRO A 257 17.36 -0.47 -13.44
N GLY A 258 17.07 0.08 -12.25
CA GLY A 258 16.03 -0.42 -11.34
C GLY A 258 14.66 0.24 -11.55
N LEU A 259 14.57 1.26 -12.41
CA LEU A 259 13.34 2.03 -12.64
C LEU A 259 12.63 1.57 -13.92
N MET A 260 11.42 1.04 -13.76
CA MET A 260 10.55 0.58 -14.84
C MET A 260 9.41 1.58 -15.07
N LEU A 261 9.58 2.46 -16.05
CA LEU A 261 8.54 3.37 -16.53
C LEU A 261 7.49 2.63 -17.39
N ASN A 262 6.36 3.26 -17.68
CA ASN A 262 5.24 2.68 -18.45
C ASN A 262 4.79 1.30 -17.92
N THR A 263 4.84 1.12 -16.60
CA THR A 263 4.62 -0.15 -15.92
C THR A 263 3.56 0.04 -14.83
N ARG A 264 2.30 -0.24 -15.17
CA ARG A 264 1.17 -0.06 -14.25
C ARG A 264 0.95 -1.33 -13.45
N VAL A 265 1.17 -1.27 -12.14
CA VAL A 265 0.79 -2.37 -11.24
C VAL A 265 -0.73 -2.54 -11.22
N ARG A 266 -1.19 -3.78 -11.26
CA ARG A 266 -2.61 -4.17 -11.27
C ARG A 266 -3.01 -4.91 -10.00
N ALA A 267 -2.14 -5.74 -9.46
CA ALA A 267 -2.42 -6.52 -8.26
C ALA A 267 -1.12 -6.95 -7.55
N ILE A 268 -1.21 -7.09 -6.24
CA ILE A 268 -0.14 -7.59 -5.39
C ILE A 268 -0.68 -8.75 -4.54
N SER A 269 0.09 -9.83 -4.42
CA SER A 269 -0.25 -10.99 -3.60
C SER A 269 1.00 -11.65 -3.01
N ARG A 270 0.83 -12.80 -2.35
CA ARG A 270 1.90 -13.68 -1.86
C ARG A 270 2.04 -14.90 -2.77
N ALA A 271 3.26 -15.25 -3.13
CA ALA A 271 3.53 -16.37 -4.03
C ALA A 271 2.94 -17.69 -3.49
N GLY A 272 1.94 -18.25 -4.19
CA GLY A 272 1.30 -19.51 -3.81
C GLY A 272 0.21 -19.40 -2.73
N PHE A 273 -0.16 -18.20 -2.31
CA PHE A 273 -1.16 -17.98 -1.25
C PHE A 273 -2.29 -17.04 -1.68
N ASP A 274 -3.53 -17.52 -1.53
CA ASP A 274 -4.69 -16.63 -1.41
C ASP A 274 -4.67 -15.91 -0.04
N LYS A 275 -5.46 -14.84 0.09
CA LYS A 275 -5.54 -14.01 1.32
C LYS A 275 -5.86 -14.80 2.60
N VAL A 276 -6.58 -15.92 2.51
CA VAL A 276 -7.14 -16.66 3.65
C VAL A 276 -6.11 -17.58 4.30
N LYS A 277 -5.25 -18.24 3.52
CA LYS A 277 -4.24 -19.18 4.06
C LYS A 277 -3.14 -18.48 4.87
N SER A 278 -2.84 -19.01 6.06
CA SER A 278 -1.87 -18.39 6.98
C SER A 278 -0.52 -19.11 7.08
N ALA A 279 -0.51 -20.45 7.18
CA ALA A 279 0.73 -21.21 7.37
C ALA A 279 1.68 -21.01 6.19
N GLY A 280 2.90 -20.49 6.45
CA GLY A 280 3.92 -20.23 5.42
C GLY A 280 3.75 -18.93 4.62
N ARG A 281 2.63 -18.20 4.78
CA ARG A 281 2.35 -16.99 3.99
C ARG A 281 3.34 -15.86 4.26
N ALA A 282 3.69 -15.64 5.53
CA ALA A 282 4.55 -14.54 5.95
C ALA A 282 5.96 -14.62 5.35
N GLN A 283 6.44 -15.83 5.05
CA GLN A 283 7.76 -16.09 4.46
C GLN A 283 7.74 -16.07 2.92
N ALA A 284 6.56 -16.17 2.31
CA ALA A 284 6.43 -16.20 0.86
C ALA A 284 6.76 -14.82 0.27
N PRO A 285 7.49 -14.74 -0.85
CA PRO A 285 7.74 -13.46 -1.50
C PRO A 285 6.44 -12.86 -2.03
N PHE A 286 6.45 -11.54 -2.22
CA PHE A 286 5.38 -10.86 -2.93
C PHE A 286 5.42 -11.20 -4.42
N ILE A 287 4.23 -11.29 -5.00
CA ILE A 287 4.00 -11.35 -6.43
C ILE A 287 3.34 -10.03 -6.84
N ILE A 288 3.94 -9.34 -7.79
CA ILE A 288 3.45 -8.07 -8.32
C ILE A 288 3.11 -8.29 -9.79
N ARG A 289 1.82 -8.21 -10.11
CA ARG A 289 1.36 -8.25 -11.50
C ARG A 289 1.22 -6.85 -12.03
N ALA A 290 1.92 -6.57 -13.12
CA ALA A 290 1.91 -5.27 -13.77
C ALA A 290 1.64 -5.42 -15.26
N GLU A 291 1.18 -4.33 -15.87
CA GLU A 291 1.04 -4.20 -17.31
C GLU A 291 2.12 -3.26 -17.82
N GLN A 292 2.89 -3.73 -18.80
CA GLN A 292 3.95 -2.97 -19.45
C GLN A 292 3.83 -3.16 -20.97
N LYS A 293 3.70 -2.05 -21.71
CA LYS A 293 3.56 -2.07 -23.18
C LYS A 293 2.46 -3.04 -23.68
N GLY A 294 1.32 -3.07 -22.99
CA GLY A 294 0.17 -3.93 -23.30
C GLY A 294 0.36 -5.42 -22.97
N ARG A 295 1.45 -5.80 -22.28
CA ARG A 295 1.70 -7.17 -21.82
C ARG A 295 1.63 -7.23 -20.30
N VAL A 296 1.04 -8.30 -19.79
CA VAL A 296 1.07 -8.60 -18.35
C VAL A 296 2.42 -9.24 -18.03
N ILE A 297 3.11 -8.68 -17.05
CA ILE A 297 4.34 -9.19 -16.47
C ILE A 297 4.13 -9.50 -14.99
N GLU A 298 4.95 -10.40 -14.46
CA GLU A 298 4.93 -10.78 -13.05
C GLU A 298 6.33 -10.62 -12.46
N LEU A 299 6.42 -9.89 -11.34
CA LEU A 299 7.66 -9.62 -10.63
C LEU A 299 7.59 -10.21 -9.22
N ARG A 300 8.74 -10.58 -8.67
CA ARG A 300 8.90 -11.05 -7.30
C ARG A 300 9.68 -10.04 -6.48
N ALA A 301 9.24 -9.83 -5.24
CA ALA A 301 9.89 -8.93 -4.31
C ALA A 301 9.82 -9.47 -2.89
N ARG A 302 10.82 -9.16 -2.06
CA ARG A 302 10.80 -9.55 -0.64
C ARG A 302 9.95 -8.63 0.22
N ALA A 303 9.83 -7.39 -0.20
CA ALA A 303 9.04 -6.35 0.45
C ALA A 303 8.45 -5.40 -0.61
N VAL A 304 7.40 -4.68 -0.24
CA VAL A 304 6.70 -3.72 -1.10
C VAL A 304 6.49 -2.41 -0.33
N ILE A 305 6.94 -1.32 -0.93
CA ILE A 305 6.66 0.06 -0.51
C ILE A 305 5.63 0.62 -1.50
N ASP A 306 4.39 0.76 -1.07
CA ASP A 306 3.30 1.35 -1.86
C ASP A 306 3.29 2.87 -1.69
N ALA A 307 3.80 3.56 -2.71
CA ALA A 307 3.88 5.02 -2.80
C ALA A 307 3.02 5.57 -3.95
N THR A 308 1.94 4.86 -4.36
CA THR A 308 1.18 5.24 -5.57
C THR A 308 0.33 6.51 -5.41
N GLY A 309 0.27 7.08 -4.20
CA GLY A 309 -0.48 8.30 -3.90
C GLY A 309 -2.00 8.15 -4.09
N THR A 310 -2.69 9.30 -4.17
CA THR A 310 -4.15 9.40 -4.31
C THR A 310 -4.60 10.18 -5.55
N TRP A 311 -3.68 10.94 -6.18
CA TRP A 311 -3.99 11.89 -7.26
C TRP A 311 -4.74 11.25 -8.44
N GLY A 312 -4.35 10.03 -8.83
CA GLY A 312 -4.97 9.29 -9.94
C GLY A 312 -6.40 8.80 -9.68
N GLN A 313 -6.97 9.04 -8.49
CA GLN A 313 -8.34 8.66 -8.15
C GLN A 313 -9.09 9.84 -7.49
N PRO A 314 -9.56 10.81 -8.28
CA PRO A 314 -10.30 11.94 -7.75
C PRO A 314 -11.64 11.52 -7.11
N ASN A 315 -12.13 12.34 -6.19
CA ASN A 315 -13.50 12.24 -5.71
C ASN A 315 -14.46 12.76 -6.80
N PRO A 316 -15.68 12.21 -6.89
CA PRO A 316 -16.66 12.65 -7.87
C PRO A 316 -17.30 13.99 -7.48
N LEU A 317 -18.08 14.57 -8.38
CA LEU A 317 -18.90 15.76 -8.10
C LEU A 317 -20.06 15.44 -7.17
N GLY A 318 -20.65 14.25 -7.31
CA GLY A 318 -21.84 13.86 -6.55
C GLY A 318 -21.65 13.91 -5.03
N ALA A 319 -22.63 14.48 -4.35
CA ALA A 319 -22.52 14.80 -2.92
C ALA A 319 -22.40 13.57 -2.01
N SER A 320 -22.88 12.41 -2.47
CA SER A 320 -22.90 11.14 -1.71
C SER A 320 -21.60 10.33 -1.85
N GLY A 321 -20.53 10.90 -2.41
CA GLY A 321 -19.27 10.18 -2.68
C GLY A 321 -19.33 9.25 -3.90
N LEU A 322 -20.43 9.32 -4.65
CA LEU A 322 -20.66 8.65 -5.93
C LEU A 322 -20.64 9.69 -7.06
N PRO A 323 -20.32 9.30 -8.30
CA PRO A 323 -20.57 10.15 -9.46
C PRO A 323 -22.02 10.65 -9.47
N ALA A 324 -22.22 11.94 -9.78
CA ALA A 324 -23.54 12.47 -10.06
C ALA A 324 -24.09 11.75 -11.30
N LEU A 325 -25.42 11.60 -11.36
CA LEU A 325 -26.07 11.07 -12.56
C LEU A 325 -25.70 11.97 -13.75
N GLY A 326 -25.28 11.41 -14.88
CA GLY A 326 -24.83 12.19 -16.04
C GLY A 326 -23.37 12.69 -15.97
N GLU A 327 -22.64 12.45 -14.87
CA GLU A 327 -21.25 12.92 -14.72
C GLU A 327 -20.30 12.25 -15.72
N ALA A 328 -20.47 10.95 -15.97
CA ALA A 328 -19.66 10.22 -16.95
C ALA A 328 -19.94 10.70 -18.38
N GLU A 329 -21.20 10.96 -18.71
CA GLU A 329 -21.65 11.49 -19.99
C GLU A 329 -21.17 12.93 -20.22
N ALA A 330 -21.00 13.70 -19.15
CA ALA A 330 -20.49 15.06 -19.17
C ALA A 330 -18.96 15.16 -19.08
N ALA A 331 -18.21 14.04 -19.09
CA ALA A 331 -16.77 14.00 -18.83
C ALA A 331 -15.94 14.97 -19.71
N ALA A 332 -16.37 15.23 -20.95
CA ALA A 332 -15.70 16.20 -21.83
C ALA A 332 -15.72 17.65 -21.29
N GLN A 333 -16.71 18.00 -20.47
CA GLN A 333 -16.91 19.32 -19.86
C GLN A 333 -16.53 19.37 -18.37
N VAL A 334 -16.10 18.24 -17.80
CA VAL A 334 -15.66 18.15 -16.40
C VAL A 334 -14.16 17.93 -16.36
N PHE A 335 -13.44 18.83 -15.70
CA PHE A 335 -12.01 18.68 -15.40
C PHE A 335 -11.82 18.31 -13.94
N TYR A 336 -11.08 17.24 -13.64
CA TYR A 336 -10.73 16.86 -12.26
C TYR A 336 -9.29 17.31 -11.96
N GLY A 337 -9.11 18.08 -10.88
CA GLY A 337 -7.79 18.57 -10.46
C GLY A 337 -7.65 20.09 -10.57
N ILE A 338 -6.45 20.55 -10.94
CA ILE A 338 -6.09 21.97 -11.03
C ILE A 338 -5.67 22.29 -12.47
N PRO A 339 -6.55 22.87 -13.30
CA PRO A 339 -6.23 23.17 -14.69
C PRO A 339 -5.35 24.42 -14.84
N ASP A 340 -4.48 24.41 -15.85
CA ASP A 340 -3.63 25.55 -16.22
C ASP A 340 -4.44 26.60 -17.03
N ILE A 341 -5.35 27.28 -16.34
CA ILE A 341 -6.37 28.17 -16.93
C ILE A 341 -5.75 29.35 -17.69
N LEU A 342 -4.63 29.90 -17.20
CA LEU A 342 -3.98 31.05 -17.84
C LEU A 342 -3.01 30.63 -18.95
N GLY A 343 -2.54 29.38 -18.93
CA GLY A 343 -1.64 28.80 -19.92
C GLY A 343 -2.36 27.82 -20.86
N ARG A 344 -2.02 26.54 -20.75
CA ARG A 344 -2.39 25.49 -21.73
C ARG A 344 -3.90 25.33 -21.93
N GLU A 345 -4.70 25.54 -20.90
CA GLU A 345 -6.15 25.34 -20.94
C GLU A 345 -6.92 26.64 -21.18
N ARG A 346 -6.25 27.76 -21.50
CA ARG A 346 -6.91 29.06 -21.70
C ARG A 346 -8.09 29.01 -22.67
N ALA A 347 -7.90 28.36 -23.82
CA ALA A 347 -8.93 28.24 -24.86
C ALA A 347 -10.17 27.46 -24.41
N ARG A 348 -10.03 26.60 -23.39
CA ARG A 348 -11.15 25.84 -22.82
C ARG A 348 -12.07 26.73 -21.99
N TYR A 349 -11.54 27.74 -21.32
CA TYR A 349 -12.28 28.55 -20.34
C TYR A 349 -12.58 29.98 -20.80
N ALA A 350 -11.80 30.53 -21.72
CA ALA A 350 -11.98 31.90 -22.22
C ALA A 350 -13.37 32.10 -22.86
N GLY A 351 -14.06 33.15 -22.44
CA GLY A 351 -15.40 33.50 -22.95
C GLY A 351 -16.52 32.57 -22.48
N ARG A 352 -16.26 31.65 -21.54
CA ARG A 352 -17.21 30.62 -21.07
C ARG A 352 -17.62 30.82 -19.61
N LYS A 353 -18.77 30.26 -19.22
CA LYS A 353 -19.21 30.14 -17.82
C LYS A 353 -18.67 28.85 -17.21
N THR A 354 -17.75 28.98 -16.26
CA THR A 354 -17.11 27.85 -15.57
C THR A 354 -17.60 27.73 -14.13
N LEU A 355 -18.06 26.55 -13.72
CA LEU A 355 -18.40 26.23 -12.34
C LEU A 355 -17.23 25.51 -11.66
N VAL A 356 -16.70 26.07 -10.57
CA VAL A 356 -15.73 25.38 -9.70
C VAL A 356 -16.47 24.77 -8.51
N VAL A 357 -16.27 23.47 -8.29
CA VAL A 357 -16.91 22.73 -7.19
C VAL A 357 -15.86 22.25 -6.21
N GLY A 358 -15.94 22.70 -4.96
CA GLY A 358 -14.98 22.36 -3.91
C GLY A 358 -14.57 23.57 -3.07
N ALA A 359 -14.01 23.31 -1.89
CA ALA A 359 -13.71 24.34 -0.90
C ALA A 359 -12.25 24.34 -0.42
N GLY A 360 -11.39 23.56 -1.07
CA GLY A 360 -9.96 23.48 -0.75
C GLY A 360 -9.09 24.40 -1.62
N HIS A 361 -7.77 24.37 -1.37
CA HIS A 361 -6.79 25.20 -2.09
C HIS A 361 -6.81 25.00 -3.62
N SER A 362 -7.11 23.78 -4.09
CA SER A 362 -7.29 23.50 -5.53
C SER A 362 -8.41 24.33 -6.16
N ALA A 363 -9.54 24.50 -5.45
CA ALA A 363 -10.63 25.35 -5.91
C ALA A 363 -10.24 26.83 -5.88
N ALA A 364 -9.55 27.27 -4.81
CA ALA A 364 -9.09 28.65 -4.68
C ALA A 364 -8.15 29.06 -5.82
N ASN A 365 -7.17 28.23 -6.17
CA ASN A 365 -6.27 28.46 -7.30
C ASN A 365 -7.03 28.59 -8.62
N ALA A 366 -7.96 27.67 -8.91
CA ALA A 366 -8.75 27.72 -10.13
C ALA A 366 -9.62 28.99 -10.22
N LEU A 367 -10.25 29.39 -9.10
CA LEU A 367 -11.09 30.57 -9.06
C LEU A 367 -10.32 31.87 -9.28
N LEU A 368 -9.13 32.00 -8.68
CA LEU A 368 -8.27 33.18 -8.89
C LEU A 368 -7.76 33.25 -10.33
N ALA A 369 -7.36 32.12 -10.92
CA ALA A 369 -6.93 32.08 -12.31
C ALA A 369 -8.08 32.38 -13.29
N LEU A 370 -9.30 31.91 -13.02
CA LEU A 370 -10.50 32.27 -13.80
C LEU A 370 -10.86 33.76 -13.65
N ALA A 371 -10.70 34.33 -12.46
CA ALA A 371 -10.95 35.75 -12.24
C ALA A 371 -9.95 36.63 -13.01
N GLU A 372 -8.68 36.24 -13.04
CA GLU A 372 -7.68 36.90 -13.86
C GLU A 372 -7.98 36.74 -15.36
N LEU A 373 -8.36 35.54 -15.81
CA LEU A 373 -8.78 35.32 -17.19
C LEU A 373 -9.98 36.20 -17.58
N ALA A 374 -10.94 36.39 -16.68
CA ALA A 374 -12.11 37.23 -16.92
C ALA A 374 -11.79 38.72 -17.05
N GLN A 375 -10.68 39.19 -16.49
CA GLN A 375 -10.19 40.56 -16.74
C GLN A 375 -9.59 40.69 -18.15
N GLN A 376 -9.07 39.61 -18.72
CA GLN A 376 -8.40 39.60 -20.01
C GLN A 376 -9.34 39.25 -21.18
N GLU A 377 -10.35 38.42 -20.94
CA GLU A 377 -11.27 37.89 -21.96
C GLU A 377 -12.74 38.20 -21.60
N PRO A 378 -13.34 39.26 -22.16
CA PRO A 378 -14.74 39.59 -21.95
C PRO A 378 -15.67 38.42 -22.27
N GLY A 379 -16.63 38.16 -21.37
CA GLY A 379 -17.58 37.05 -21.50
C GLY A 379 -17.21 35.80 -20.69
N THR A 380 -15.97 35.72 -20.18
CA THR A 380 -15.60 34.71 -19.19
C THR A 380 -16.36 34.96 -17.89
N ARG A 381 -17.07 33.93 -17.41
CA ARG A 381 -17.88 33.99 -16.19
C ARG A 381 -17.47 32.84 -15.29
N LEU A 382 -17.45 33.08 -13.99
CA LEU A 382 -17.11 32.08 -13.00
C LEU A 382 -18.20 31.96 -11.94
N ALA A 383 -18.46 30.72 -11.56
CA ALA A 383 -19.34 30.36 -10.47
C ALA A 383 -18.60 29.42 -9.52
N TRP A 384 -18.92 29.48 -8.24
CA TRP A 384 -18.33 28.66 -7.20
C TRP A 384 -19.41 27.98 -6.38
N ALA A 385 -19.34 26.65 -6.32
CA ALA A 385 -20.22 25.85 -5.48
C ALA A 385 -19.45 25.14 -4.36
N VAL A 386 -20.00 25.25 -3.14
CA VAL A 386 -19.52 24.53 -1.96
C VAL A 386 -20.65 23.78 -1.28
N ARG A 387 -20.31 22.61 -0.72
CA ARG A 387 -21.28 21.74 -0.04
C ARG A 387 -21.67 22.24 1.36
N SER A 388 -20.76 22.97 2.02
CA SER A 388 -21.02 23.53 3.34
C SER A 388 -21.75 24.87 3.23
N PRO A 389 -22.81 25.12 4.00
CA PRO A 389 -23.39 26.46 4.13
C PRO A 389 -22.51 27.39 4.98
N VAL A 390 -21.56 26.84 5.75
CA VAL A 390 -20.65 27.61 6.63
C VAL A 390 -19.32 27.84 5.93
N LEU A 391 -18.99 29.12 5.74
CA LEU A 391 -17.82 29.59 4.99
C LEU A 391 -16.54 29.78 5.80
N LYS A 392 -16.60 29.77 7.14
CA LYS A 392 -15.44 30.08 8.01
C LYS A 392 -14.20 29.23 7.71
N ARG A 393 -14.38 27.94 7.37
CA ARG A 393 -13.29 27.00 7.05
C ARG A 393 -12.71 27.17 5.64
N VAL A 394 -13.42 27.86 4.74
CA VAL A 394 -13.12 27.87 3.30
C VAL A 394 -12.04 28.89 2.92
N PHE A 395 -11.94 29.97 3.69
CA PHE A 395 -11.03 31.09 3.41
C PHE A 395 -9.69 31.01 4.16
N GLY A 396 -9.40 29.91 4.86
CA GLY A 396 -8.17 29.76 5.64
C GLY A 396 -8.03 30.77 6.79
N GLY A 397 -6.91 30.67 7.54
CA GLY A 397 -6.65 31.49 8.73
C GLY A 397 -6.36 32.97 8.47
N GLY A 398 -6.31 33.42 7.22
CA GLY A 398 -5.90 34.78 6.86
C GLY A 398 -4.45 35.06 7.26
N ASP A 399 -4.19 36.20 7.91
CA ASP A 399 -2.84 36.54 8.43
C ASP A 399 -2.40 35.62 9.58
N ALA A 400 -3.34 34.89 10.18
CA ALA A 400 -3.05 33.87 11.18
C ALA A 400 -2.78 32.48 10.57
N ASP A 401 -2.68 32.39 9.23
CA ASP A 401 -2.28 31.17 8.56
C ASP A 401 -0.75 31.02 8.62
N ALA A 402 -0.29 29.91 9.19
CA ALA A 402 1.12 29.62 9.42
C ALA A 402 1.96 29.41 8.15
N LEU A 403 1.34 29.38 6.98
CA LEU A 403 2.01 29.48 5.69
C LEU A 403 1.54 30.77 5.00
N PRO A 404 2.40 31.81 4.89
CA PRO A 404 2.00 33.11 4.36
C PRO A 404 1.35 33.04 2.97
N ALA A 405 1.89 32.18 2.07
CA ALA A 405 1.33 31.97 0.74
C ALA A 405 -0.10 31.38 0.77
N ARG A 406 -0.41 30.54 1.77
CA ARG A 406 -1.73 29.94 1.97
C ARG A 406 -2.74 30.94 2.54
N GLY A 407 -2.31 31.75 3.51
CA GLY A 407 -3.09 32.86 4.04
C GLY A 407 -3.46 33.88 2.97
N GLN A 408 -2.49 34.26 2.13
CA GLN A 408 -2.70 35.15 0.97
C GLN A 408 -3.72 34.57 -0.02
N LEU A 409 -3.65 33.26 -0.32
CA LEU A 409 -4.61 32.60 -1.20
C LEU A 409 -6.05 32.71 -0.64
N GLY A 410 -6.21 32.45 0.66
CA GLY A 410 -7.49 32.54 1.34
C GLY A 410 -8.07 33.96 1.37
N GLN A 411 -7.22 34.97 1.58
CA GLN A 411 -7.61 36.39 1.52
C GLN A 411 -8.01 36.83 0.11
N ALA A 412 -7.22 36.46 -0.90
CA ALA A 412 -7.52 36.77 -2.29
C ALA A 412 -8.88 36.19 -2.71
N LEU A 413 -9.17 34.95 -2.31
CA LEU A 413 -10.46 34.31 -2.58
C LEU A 413 -11.63 35.03 -1.86
N ARG A 414 -11.42 35.48 -0.62
CA ARG A 414 -12.40 36.26 0.13
C ARG A 414 -12.68 37.59 -0.55
N SER A 415 -11.65 38.30 -0.97
CA SER A 415 -11.79 39.56 -1.71
C SER A 415 -12.55 39.35 -3.02
N LEU A 416 -12.20 38.31 -3.79
CA LEU A 416 -12.92 37.94 -5.02
C LEU A 416 -14.41 37.69 -4.75
N GLN A 417 -14.74 36.92 -3.71
CA GLN A 417 -16.13 36.63 -3.35
C GLN A 417 -16.89 37.90 -2.92
N SER A 418 -16.27 38.78 -2.13
CA SER A 418 -16.89 40.04 -1.68
C SER A 418 -17.09 41.07 -2.80
N SER A 419 -16.32 41.00 -3.88
CA SER A 419 -16.42 41.92 -5.02
C SER A 419 -17.69 41.72 -5.85
N GLY A 420 -18.36 40.58 -5.72
CA GLY A 420 -19.50 40.20 -6.56
C GLY A 420 -19.12 39.77 -7.98
N ALA A 421 -17.84 39.67 -8.31
CA ALA A 421 -17.35 39.25 -9.64
C ALA A 421 -17.61 37.76 -9.96
N MET A 422 -18.15 37.00 -9.02
CA MET A 422 -18.39 35.55 -9.13
C MET A 422 -19.73 35.18 -8.50
N GLU A 423 -20.49 34.31 -9.18
CA GLU A 423 -21.68 33.68 -8.61
C GLU A 423 -21.26 32.68 -7.53
N PHE A 424 -21.77 32.82 -6.30
CA PHE A 424 -21.43 31.94 -5.19
C PHE A 424 -22.64 31.16 -4.70
N ILE A 425 -22.49 29.83 -4.64
CA ILE A 425 -23.53 28.87 -4.31
C ILE A 425 -23.11 28.09 -3.07
N ALA A 426 -23.73 28.40 -1.93
CA ALA A 426 -23.49 27.73 -0.66
C ALA A 426 -24.45 26.55 -0.45
N GLY A 427 -23.97 25.49 0.19
CA GLY A 427 -24.81 24.36 0.60
C GLY A 427 -25.24 23.43 -0.54
N LEU A 428 -24.70 23.58 -1.75
CA LEU A 428 -25.10 22.75 -2.90
C LEU A 428 -24.56 21.32 -2.77
N ARG A 429 -25.48 20.37 -2.74
CA ARG A 429 -25.23 18.94 -2.86
C ARG A 429 -25.63 18.50 -4.26
N ILE A 430 -24.68 18.28 -5.15
CA ILE A 430 -24.94 17.91 -6.56
C ILE A 430 -25.41 16.44 -6.62
N ASN A 431 -26.46 16.19 -7.41
CA ASN A 431 -27.07 14.89 -7.62
C ASN A 431 -27.03 14.46 -9.10
N GLU A 432 -27.22 15.40 -10.03
CA GLU A 432 -27.34 15.15 -11.46
C GLU A 432 -26.68 16.28 -12.27
N LEU A 433 -26.02 15.91 -13.37
CA LEU A 433 -25.61 16.80 -14.45
C LEU A 433 -26.43 16.44 -15.68
N ARG A 434 -27.15 17.43 -16.23
CA ARG A 434 -27.94 17.25 -17.46
C ARG A 434 -27.36 18.09 -18.57
N ARG A 435 -27.12 17.48 -19.73
CA ARG A 435 -26.71 18.22 -20.91
C ARG A 435 -27.93 18.88 -21.56
N VAL A 436 -27.82 20.19 -21.81
CA VAL A 436 -28.83 21.01 -22.49
C VAL A 436 -28.14 21.73 -23.66
N GLY A 437 -28.25 21.16 -24.85
CA GLY A 437 -27.48 21.61 -26.02
C GLY A 437 -25.98 21.42 -25.80
N HIS A 438 -25.21 22.52 -25.87
CA HIS A 438 -23.77 22.51 -25.60
C HIS A 438 -23.42 22.78 -24.12
N GLN A 439 -24.41 23.15 -23.31
CA GLN A 439 -24.21 23.54 -21.91
C GLN A 439 -24.70 22.44 -20.96
N LEU A 440 -24.38 22.60 -19.69
CA LEU A 440 -24.80 21.75 -18.59
C LEU A 440 -25.79 22.51 -17.70
N SER A 441 -26.76 21.76 -17.21
CA SER A 441 -27.60 22.08 -16.06
C SER A 441 -27.13 21.24 -14.88
N VAL A 442 -26.82 21.89 -13.76
CA VAL A 442 -26.37 21.24 -12.52
C VAL A 442 -27.56 21.19 -11.57
N LEU A 443 -28.00 19.98 -11.25
CA LEU A 443 -29.13 19.74 -10.35
C LEU A 443 -28.63 19.16 -9.02
N GLY A 444 -29.23 19.63 -7.95
CA GLY A 444 -28.86 19.19 -6.61
C GLY A 444 -29.88 19.60 -5.57
N GLN A 445 -29.47 19.48 -4.32
CA GLN A 445 -30.23 19.90 -3.16
C GLN A 445 -29.43 20.92 -2.37
N GLY A 446 -30.12 21.92 -1.81
CA GLY A 446 -29.54 22.84 -0.86
C GLY A 446 -29.40 22.24 0.53
N ALA A 447 -28.97 23.06 1.49
CA ALA A 447 -28.69 22.61 2.84
C ALA A 447 -29.94 22.05 3.55
N ASN A 448 -31.14 22.55 3.20
CA ASN A 448 -32.42 22.16 3.79
C ASN A 448 -33.18 21.14 2.91
N GLY A 449 -32.56 20.60 1.87
CA GLY A 449 -33.16 19.62 0.96
C GLY A 449 -34.03 20.23 -0.15
N GLU A 450 -34.09 21.55 -0.24
CA GLU A 450 -34.74 22.26 -1.33
C GLU A 450 -34.05 21.95 -2.67
N PRO A 451 -34.80 21.71 -3.76
CA PRO A 451 -34.21 21.47 -5.06
C PRO A 451 -33.53 22.74 -5.56
N LEU A 452 -32.28 22.60 -6.02
CA LEU A 452 -31.50 23.66 -6.64
C LEU A 452 -31.12 23.25 -8.06
N GLN A 453 -31.20 24.21 -8.99
CA GLN A 453 -30.84 24.03 -10.40
C GLN A 453 -30.05 25.23 -10.88
N PHE A 454 -28.93 24.98 -11.57
CA PHE A 454 -28.08 26.00 -12.16
C PHE A 454 -27.82 25.67 -13.62
N ASP A 455 -28.32 26.52 -14.52
CA ASP A 455 -28.22 26.33 -15.96
C ASP A 455 -27.08 27.14 -16.59
N GLY A 456 -26.78 26.79 -17.84
CA GLY A 456 -25.87 27.55 -18.69
C GLY A 456 -24.40 27.42 -18.30
N ILE A 457 -24.01 26.30 -17.71
CA ILE A 457 -22.62 26.00 -17.36
C ILE A 457 -21.92 25.39 -18.58
N ASP A 458 -20.82 25.97 -19.03
CA ASP A 458 -20.07 25.46 -20.17
C ASP A 458 -19.03 24.43 -19.74
N GLU A 459 -18.35 24.68 -18.61
CA GLU A 459 -17.29 23.82 -18.06
C GLU A 459 -17.42 23.69 -16.54
N ILE A 460 -16.99 22.56 -15.99
CA ILE A 460 -16.94 22.30 -14.55
C ILE A 460 -15.52 21.92 -14.14
N ILE A 461 -15.00 22.53 -13.08
CA ILE A 461 -13.76 22.12 -12.41
C ILE A 461 -14.14 21.41 -11.11
N CYS A 462 -13.89 20.11 -11.05
CA CYS A 462 -14.08 19.27 -9.89
C CYS A 462 -12.83 19.29 -9.00
N ALA A 463 -12.90 20.04 -7.89
CA ALA A 463 -11.86 20.18 -6.87
C ALA A 463 -12.34 19.60 -5.52
N THR A 464 -12.95 18.42 -5.54
CA THR A 464 -13.59 17.75 -4.39
C THR A 464 -12.66 16.78 -3.63
N GLY A 465 -11.35 16.90 -3.85
CA GLY A 465 -10.31 16.05 -3.23
C GLY A 465 -10.08 14.73 -3.96
N GLN A 466 -9.27 13.86 -3.36
CA GLN A 466 -8.92 12.55 -3.92
C GLN A 466 -8.99 11.44 -2.86
N ARG A 467 -8.76 10.20 -3.26
CA ARG A 467 -8.81 9.00 -2.40
C ARG A 467 -7.79 7.93 -2.85
N PRO A 468 -7.41 6.98 -1.99
CA PRO A 468 -6.44 5.94 -2.36
C PRO A 468 -7.08 4.82 -3.19
N ASP A 469 -6.32 4.28 -4.15
CA ASP A 469 -6.71 3.05 -4.86
C ASP A 469 -6.29 1.82 -4.03
N LEU A 470 -7.30 1.19 -3.43
CA LEU A 470 -7.14 0.01 -2.59
C LEU A 470 -7.19 -1.32 -3.37
N SER A 471 -7.59 -1.29 -4.65
CA SER A 471 -7.77 -2.50 -5.47
C SER A 471 -6.48 -3.32 -5.59
N LEU A 472 -5.33 -2.62 -5.64
CA LEU A 472 -3.98 -3.18 -5.70
C LEU A 472 -3.69 -4.17 -4.57
N SER A 473 -4.24 -3.92 -3.38
CA SER A 473 -4.00 -4.68 -2.14
C SER A 473 -5.10 -5.69 -1.80
N SER A 474 -6.02 -5.96 -2.71
CA SER A 474 -7.20 -6.80 -2.46
C SER A 474 -6.87 -8.19 -1.90
N GLU A 475 -5.80 -8.83 -2.39
CA GLU A 475 -5.30 -10.13 -1.92
C GLU A 475 -4.28 -10.05 -0.77
N LEU A 476 -4.00 -8.86 -0.25
CA LEU A 476 -3.11 -8.63 0.89
C LEU A 476 -3.89 -8.42 2.19
N ARG A 477 -3.23 -8.70 3.32
CA ARG A 477 -3.77 -8.46 4.66
C ARG A 477 -3.38 -7.06 5.12
N VAL A 478 -4.23 -6.08 4.83
CA VAL A 478 -4.07 -4.68 5.20
C VAL A 478 -4.97 -4.29 6.38
N LYS A 479 -4.56 -3.25 7.11
CA LYS A 479 -5.32 -2.60 8.18
C LYS A 479 -5.53 -1.15 7.78
N LEU A 480 -6.79 -0.76 7.63
CA LEU A 480 -7.18 0.57 7.17
C LEU A 480 -8.10 1.22 8.19
N ASP A 481 -7.96 2.54 8.35
CA ASP A 481 -8.95 3.34 9.07
C ASP A 481 -10.32 3.27 8.35
N PRO A 482 -11.44 3.07 9.07
CA PRO A 482 -12.73 2.76 8.43
C PRO A 482 -13.31 3.87 7.55
N TRP A 483 -12.99 5.15 7.77
CA TRP A 483 -13.57 6.26 7.02
C TRP A 483 -12.54 7.11 6.28
N LEU A 484 -11.31 7.19 6.78
CA LEU A 484 -10.22 7.85 6.06
C LEU A 484 -9.62 6.96 4.99
N GLU A 485 -9.71 5.63 5.12
CA GLU A 485 -8.98 4.67 4.27
C GLU A 485 -7.46 4.87 4.33
N SER A 486 -6.96 5.48 5.42
CA SER A 486 -5.54 5.60 5.76
C SER A 486 -5.02 4.29 6.36
N THR A 487 -3.71 4.18 6.62
CA THR A 487 -3.22 3.14 7.54
C THR A 487 -3.89 3.31 8.91
N GLU A 488 -4.42 2.22 9.48
CA GLU A 488 -5.26 2.23 10.69
C GLU A 488 -4.61 3.02 11.85
N ALA A 489 -3.31 2.80 12.10
CA ALA A 489 -2.59 3.44 13.19
C ALA A 489 -2.45 4.96 13.01
N LEU A 490 -2.51 5.47 11.78
CA LEU A 490 -2.47 6.91 11.51
C LEU A 490 -3.81 7.59 11.74
N GLY A 491 -4.94 6.88 11.62
CA GLY A 491 -6.28 7.48 11.66
C GLY A 491 -6.47 8.50 12.80
N PRO A 492 -6.23 8.11 14.06
CA PRO A 492 -6.35 9.02 15.21
C PRO A 492 -5.36 10.19 15.20
N LEU A 493 -4.26 10.14 14.44
CA LEU A 493 -3.22 11.17 14.40
C LEU A 493 -3.47 12.21 13.31
N ILE A 494 -4.25 11.88 12.28
CA ILE A 494 -4.41 12.69 11.06
C ILE A 494 -5.86 13.06 10.76
N ASP A 495 -6.82 12.64 11.59
CA ASP A 495 -8.23 12.91 11.35
C ASP A 495 -8.48 14.42 11.19
N PRO A 496 -8.97 14.89 10.03
CA PRO A 496 -9.18 16.31 9.76
C PRO A 496 -10.29 16.95 10.63
N ASN A 497 -11.06 16.14 11.36
CA ASN A 497 -12.00 16.63 12.37
C ASN A 497 -11.31 17.02 13.68
N LEU A 498 -10.10 16.51 13.93
CA LEU A 498 -9.35 16.68 15.18
C LEU A 498 -8.04 17.46 14.98
N HIS A 499 -7.40 17.28 13.83
CA HIS A 499 -6.03 17.74 13.58
C HIS A 499 -5.94 18.70 12.39
N SER A 500 -4.91 19.55 12.43
CA SER A 500 -4.46 20.38 11.30
C SER A 500 -3.04 19.98 10.90
N CYS A 501 -2.56 20.45 9.75
CA CYS A 501 -1.24 20.09 9.22
C CYS A 501 -0.06 20.28 10.20
N GLY A 502 -0.17 21.22 11.15
CA GLY A 502 0.89 21.51 12.13
C GLY A 502 0.84 20.66 13.40
N THR A 503 -0.25 19.94 13.65
CA THR A 503 -0.45 19.15 14.89
C THR A 503 -0.13 17.67 14.72
N VAL A 504 0.20 17.24 13.50
CA VAL A 504 0.48 15.83 13.19
C VAL A 504 1.93 15.53 13.51
N ARG A 505 2.17 14.60 14.44
CA ARG A 505 3.53 14.16 14.77
C ARG A 505 4.14 13.40 13.59
N PRO A 506 5.47 13.48 13.40
CA PRO A 506 6.17 12.57 12.51
C PRO A 506 5.87 11.12 12.89
N HIS A 507 5.68 10.28 11.88
CA HIS A 507 5.31 8.87 12.03
C HIS A 507 6.08 8.06 10.99
N GLY A 508 6.34 6.81 11.35
CA GLY A 508 7.30 5.99 10.65
C GLY A 508 6.79 4.58 10.43
N HIS A 509 7.71 3.64 10.33
CA HIS A 509 7.40 2.26 9.96
C HIS A 509 6.32 1.61 10.84
N ARG A 510 6.22 1.97 12.12
CA ARG A 510 5.24 1.39 13.05
C ARG A 510 3.80 1.71 12.65
N GLU A 511 3.54 2.97 12.31
CA GLU A 511 2.20 3.42 11.92
C GLU A 511 1.85 3.08 10.47
N LEU A 512 2.87 2.82 9.64
CA LEU A 512 2.74 2.56 8.20
C LEU A 512 2.71 1.07 7.85
N ALA A 513 3.03 0.20 8.81
CA ALA A 513 3.05 -1.23 8.63
C ALA A 513 1.63 -1.82 8.54
N HIS A 514 1.52 -2.91 7.79
CA HIS A 514 0.32 -3.73 7.74
C HIS A 514 0.54 -5.11 8.37
N PRO A 515 -0.53 -5.87 8.67
CA PRO A 515 -0.41 -7.27 9.08
C PRO A 515 0.37 -8.15 8.10
N GLU A 516 0.43 -7.75 6.84
CA GLU A 516 1.25 -8.37 5.81
C GLU A 516 2.73 -7.96 5.97
N PRO A 517 3.64 -8.86 6.42
CA PRO A 517 5.01 -8.47 6.75
C PRO A 517 5.80 -7.94 5.55
N GLY A 518 6.53 -6.82 5.71
CA GLY A 518 7.27 -6.22 4.61
C GLY A 518 6.41 -5.48 3.59
N LEU A 519 5.11 -5.29 3.85
CA LEU A 519 4.26 -4.34 3.14
C LEU A 519 4.16 -3.04 3.93
N TYR A 520 4.47 -1.93 3.28
CA TYR A 520 4.30 -0.58 3.84
C TYR A 520 3.56 0.30 2.85
N THR A 521 2.60 1.08 3.34
CA THR A 521 1.97 2.16 2.56
C THR A 521 2.56 3.49 3.00
N VAL A 522 3.09 4.28 2.07
CA VAL A 522 3.77 5.56 2.36
C VAL A 522 3.22 6.69 1.49
N GLY A 523 3.69 7.90 1.76
CA GLY A 523 3.25 9.10 1.07
C GLY A 523 1.79 9.46 1.40
N VAL A 524 1.19 10.31 0.56
CA VAL A 524 -0.21 10.73 0.74
C VAL A 524 -1.20 9.56 0.73
N LYS A 525 -0.83 8.40 0.14
CA LYS A 525 -1.68 7.20 0.19
C LYS A 525 -1.89 6.69 1.60
N SER A 526 -0.85 6.75 2.45
CA SER A 526 -0.94 6.37 3.86
C SER A 526 -1.93 7.24 4.64
N TYR A 527 -2.21 8.46 4.17
CA TYR A 527 -3.18 9.39 4.76
C TYR A 527 -4.62 9.16 4.30
N GLY A 528 -4.82 8.28 3.31
CA GLY A 528 -6.12 8.02 2.72
C GLY A 528 -6.78 9.31 2.21
N ARG A 529 -7.84 9.76 2.89
CA ARG A 529 -8.61 10.97 2.55
C ARG A 529 -8.24 12.21 3.34
N ALA A 530 -7.29 12.10 4.29
CA ALA A 530 -6.87 13.25 5.08
C ALA A 530 -6.06 14.25 4.21
N PRO A 531 -6.41 15.55 4.21
CA PRO A 531 -5.83 16.54 3.30
C PRO A 531 -4.53 17.19 3.81
N THR A 532 -3.97 16.69 4.92
CA THR A 532 -2.94 17.39 5.71
C THR A 532 -1.50 16.89 5.44
N PHE A 533 -1.28 16.24 4.31
CA PHE A 533 0.00 15.61 3.97
C PHE A 533 1.05 16.61 3.45
N LEU A 534 2.29 16.49 3.94
CA LEU A 534 3.44 17.28 3.46
C LEU A 534 4.50 16.36 2.83
N MET A 535 5.22 16.86 1.83
CA MET A 535 6.28 16.10 1.17
C MET A 535 7.40 15.71 2.13
N ALA A 536 7.81 16.61 3.02
CA ALA A 536 8.77 16.35 4.09
C ALA A 536 8.35 15.20 5.01
N THR A 537 7.05 15.09 5.34
CA THR A 537 6.51 13.94 6.08
C THR A 537 6.73 12.65 5.30
N GLY A 538 6.46 12.66 4.00
CA GLY A 538 6.73 11.50 3.14
C GLY A 538 8.20 11.08 3.09
N PHE A 539 9.13 12.03 3.06
CA PHE A 539 10.56 11.72 3.10
C PHE A 539 10.98 11.04 4.41
N GLU A 540 10.40 11.48 5.53
CA GLU A 540 10.60 10.85 6.83
C GLU A 540 9.99 9.44 6.90
N GLN A 541 8.78 9.26 6.37
CA GLN A 541 8.15 7.95 6.24
C GLN A 541 9.06 6.98 5.46
N ALA A 542 9.59 7.43 4.31
CA ALA A 542 10.52 6.64 3.50
C ALA A 542 11.80 6.28 4.26
N ARG A 543 12.38 7.23 5.02
CA ARG A 543 13.57 7.00 5.88
C ARG A 543 13.32 5.89 6.88
N SER A 544 12.25 6.03 7.66
CA SER A 544 11.89 5.09 8.72
C SER A 544 11.59 3.70 8.15
N VAL A 545 10.79 3.60 7.09
CA VAL A 545 10.42 2.32 6.46
C VAL A 545 11.63 1.61 5.87
N VAL A 546 12.51 2.31 5.15
CA VAL A 546 13.70 1.68 4.55
C VAL A 546 14.69 1.21 5.63
N ALA A 547 14.82 1.95 6.74
CA ALA A 547 15.61 1.49 7.88
C ALA A 547 15.03 0.20 8.50
N ALA A 548 13.71 0.11 8.66
CA ALA A 548 13.06 -1.11 9.17
C ALA A 548 13.26 -2.31 8.23
N LEU A 549 13.13 -2.10 6.92
CA LEU A 549 13.37 -3.14 5.90
C LEU A 549 14.84 -3.59 5.82
N ALA A 550 15.77 -2.75 6.27
CA ALA A 550 17.18 -3.07 6.42
C ALA A 550 17.50 -3.83 7.72
N GLY A 551 16.51 -4.04 8.61
CA GLY A 551 16.70 -4.64 9.93
C GLY A 551 17.21 -3.68 11.01
N ASP A 552 17.34 -2.39 10.68
CA ASP A 552 17.83 -1.34 11.57
C ASP A 552 16.65 -0.63 12.26
N LEU A 553 16.01 -1.35 13.20
CA LEU A 553 14.83 -0.84 13.92
C LEU A 553 15.16 0.38 14.78
N ALA A 554 16.40 0.48 15.29
CA ALA A 554 16.83 1.64 16.05
C ALA A 554 16.83 2.91 15.18
N ALA A 555 17.32 2.84 13.95
CA ALA A 555 17.19 3.97 13.01
C ALA A 555 15.76 4.19 12.55
N ALA A 556 14.99 3.13 12.36
CA ALA A 556 13.59 3.23 11.98
C ALA A 556 12.74 3.96 13.03
N ASP A 557 13.02 3.75 14.32
CA ASP A 557 12.30 4.35 15.44
C ASP A 557 12.71 5.80 15.77
N ARG A 558 13.86 6.27 15.26
CA ARG A 558 14.23 7.69 15.39
C ARG A 558 13.28 8.55 14.55
N VAL A 559 13.00 9.76 15.01
CA VAL A 559 12.37 10.82 14.22
C VAL A 559 13.46 11.80 13.81
N GLU A 560 13.65 11.97 12.50
CA GLU A 560 14.66 12.90 11.95
C GLU A 560 14.01 14.07 11.19
N LEU A 561 12.68 14.18 11.29
CA LEU A 561 11.91 15.28 10.71
C LEU A 561 11.87 16.48 11.65
N ASP A 562 12.61 17.51 11.29
CA ASP A 562 12.54 18.83 11.92
C ASP A 562 11.51 19.69 11.17
N LEU A 563 10.30 19.76 11.72
CA LEU A 563 9.34 20.81 11.40
C LEU A 563 9.45 21.85 12.54
N PRO A 564 9.26 23.16 12.27
CA PRO A 564 9.15 24.17 13.33
C PRO A 564 8.16 23.70 14.42
N GLU A 565 8.21 24.14 15.69
CA GLU A 565 7.32 23.63 16.78
C GLU A 565 5.82 23.89 16.51
N THR A 566 5.62 25.03 15.88
CA THR A 566 4.65 25.41 14.87
C THR A 566 4.21 24.32 13.87
N GLY A 567 4.79 23.14 13.73
CA GLY A 567 4.82 22.44 12.44
C GLY A 567 5.27 23.36 11.30
N VAL A 568 5.21 22.93 10.05
CA VAL A 568 5.27 23.89 8.92
C VAL A 568 3.94 24.70 8.82
N CYS A 569 3.10 24.70 9.88
CA CYS A 569 1.64 24.94 9.82
C CYS A 569 0.90 25.45 11.11
N SER A 570 1.58 26.03 12.10
CA SER A 570 1.10 26.65 13.38
C SER A 570 2.12 27.72 13.82
N SER A 571 1.98 28.44 14.94
CA SER A 571 2.75 29.67 15.26
C SER A 571 3.34 29.67 16.67
N GLU A 572 4.46 30.37 16.87
CA GLU A 572 4.75 31.06 18.14
C GLU A 572 4.72 32.57 17.89
N SER A 573 4.03 33.25 18.78
CA SER A 573 3.86 34.69 18.86
C SER A 573 5.19 35.40 19.13
N PHE A 574 5.64 36.19 18.16
CA PHE A 574 6.66 37.21 18.39
C PHE A 574 6.01 38.56 18.61
N GLU A 575 6.29 39.15 19.77
CA GLU A 575 6.05 40.56 20.09
C GLU A 575 6.64 41.44 18.98
N ALA A 576 5.83 42.38 18.49
CA ALA A 576 6.25 43.35 17.50
C ALA A 576 7.24 44.36 18.11
N PRO A 577 8.43 44.58 17.53
CA PRO A 577 9.21 45.77 17.82
C PRO A 577 8.70 46.91 16.92
N GLY A 578 8.21 47.98 17.56
CA GLY A 578 8.28 49.32 16.99
C GLY A 578 6.94 50.04 16.79
N SER A 579 6.52 50.79 17.80
CA SER A 579 6.02 52.17 17.66
C SER A 579 6.06 52.88 19.02
N PRO A 580 6.15 54.22 19.04
CA PRO A 580 7.23 54.94 19.71
C PRO A 580 6.98 55.24 21.19
N ALA A 581 8.09 55.48 21.88
CA ALA A 581 8.16 55.86 23.29
C ALA A 581 7.32 57.09 23.66
N PRO A 582 6.85 57.15 24.92
CA PRO A 582 6.83 58.38 25.66
C PRO A 582 7.80 58.35 26.86
N ALA A 583 8.44 59.51 27.00
CA ALA A 583 9.28 60.05 28.07
C ALA A 583 9.38 59.34 29.44
N ALA A 584 10.63 59.07 29.81
CA ALA A 584 11.33 59.34 31.07
C ALA A 584 10.57 59.25 32.42
N ALA A 585 10.98 58.29 33.25
CA ALA A 585 11.33 58.54 34.67
C ALA A 585 12.19 57.39 35.25
N GLU A 586 13.41 57.76 35.65
CA GLU A 586 14.23 57.27 36.77
C GLU A 586 14.46 55.75 36.99
N ALA A 587 15.70 55.35 36.73
CA ALA A 587 16.31 54.13 37.24
C ALA A 587 16.85 54.36 38.66
N VAL A 588 16.51 53.47 39.59
CA VAL A 588 17.29 53.21 40.81
C VAL A 588 17.66 51.74 40.83
N ALA A 589 18.97 51.48 40.90
CA ALA A 589 19.59 50.17 40.91
C ALA A 589 19.41 49.45 42.26
N ALA A 590 19.33 48.11 42.25
CA ALA A 590 19.97 47.27 43.26
C ALA A 590 20.00 45.78 42.85
N ALA A 591 21.13 45.16 43.15
CA ALA A 591 21.52 43.78 42.87
C ALA A 591 20.75 42.72 43.67
N ALA A 592 20.80 41.46 43.23
CA ALA A 592 20.61 40.32 44.11
C ALA A 592 21.42 39.10 43.64
N ALA A 593 22.43 38.76 44.45
CA ALA A 593 22.98 37.42 44.55
C ALA A 593 22.12 36.57 45.51
N ALA A 594 22.36 35.26 45.44
CA ALA A 594 21.66 34.14 46.06
C ALA A 594 21.20 34.25 47.55
N GLY A 595 20.07 33.59 47.84
CA GLY A 595 19.83 32.86 49.09
C GLY A 595 18.56 33.22 49.87
N GLY A 596 17.63 32.26 50.02
CA GLY A 596 16.80 32.12 51.24
C GLY A 596 15.28 32.38 51.14
N SER A 597 14.53 31.29 50.91
CA SER A 597 13.29 30.84 51.61
C SER A 597 11.98 31.68 51.65
N CYS A 598 10.89 30.89 51.65
CA CYS A 598 9.52 31.14 52.15
C CYS A 598 8.49 31.80 51.20
N CYS A 599 7.68 30.96 50.53
CA CYS A 599 6.26 30.74 50.86
C CYS A 599 5.57 29.94 49.74
N GLY A 600 5.32 28.66 49.99
CA GLY A 600 4.30 27.88 49.30
C GLY A 600 3.29 27.38 50.33
N PRO A 601 1.97 27.38 50.05
CA PRO A 601 1.02 26.59 50.80
C PRO A 601 1.06 25.14 50.31
N ARG A 602 0.97 24.22 51.26
CA ARG A 602 1.06 22.75 51.16
C ARG A 602 -0.23 22.17 51.82
N PRO A 603 -0.36 20.85 52.09
CA PRO A 603 -1.13 19.83 51.36
C PRO A 603 -2.26 19.18 52.20
N VAL A 604 -2.97 18.16 51.68
CA VAL A 604 -3.59 17.04 52.48
C VAL A 604 -3.68 15.79 51.57
N THR A 605 -2.81 14.77 51.60
CA THR A 605 -2.60 13.61 52.51
C THR A 605 -3.72 12.55 52.59
N GLN A 606 -3.40 11.33 52.13
CA GLN A 606 -3.89 10.04 52.66
C GLN A 606 -3.06 9.63 53.90
N ALA A 607 -3.69 8.99 54.89
CA ALA A 607 -3.12 7.89 55.71
C ALA A 607 -4.20 7.23 56.60
N ALA A 608 -3.97 5.98 56.98
CA ALA A 608 -4.91 4.99 57.50
C ALA A 608 -4.63 4.53 58.96
N ALA A 609 -5.59 3.80 59.56
CA ALA A 609 -5.49 2.69 60.56
C ALA A 609 -6.91 2.47 61.18
N SER A 610 -7.44 1.33 61.61
CA SER A 610 -6.99 -0.05 61.91
C SER A 610 -8.22 -0.96 62.13
N ALA A 611 -8.07 -2.29 61.96
CA ALA A 611 -9.10 -3.35 62.11
C ALA A 611 -9.41 -3.73 63.61
N PRO A 612 -10.33 -4.67 63.98
CA PRO A 612 -10.31 -6.10 63.57
C PRO A 612 -11.67 -6.87 63.43
N ALA A 613 -11.54 -8.10 62.92
CA ALA A 613 -12.26 -9.36 63.25
C ALA A 613 -13.32 -9.98 62.29
N ARG A 614 -12.89 -11.09 61.65
CA ARG A 614 -13.53 -12.42 61.41
C ARG A 614 -14.98 -12.52 60.86
N SER A 615 -15.15 -13.16 59.69
CA SER A 615 -15.58 -14.57 59.54
C SER A 615 -16.01 -14.97 58.10
N CYS A 616 -15.64 -16.21 57.75
CA CYS A 616 -16.24 -17.21 56.84
C CYS A 616 -16.74 -16.89 55.40
N SER A 617 -16.24 -17.72 54.46
CA SER A 617 -16.67 -18.04 53.07
C SER A 617 -18.12 -18.61 52.97
N PRO A 618 -18.64 -19.13 51.80
CA PRO A 618 -18.23 -19.06 50.37
C PRO A 618 -19.40 -18.84 49.35
N LYS A 619 -19.10 -18.70 48.05
CA LYS A 619 -19.81 -19.25 46.83
C LYS A 619 -19.37 -18.49 45.56
N GLN A 620 -18.71 -19.10 44.56
CA GLN A 620 -19.18 -19.96 43.43
C GLN A 620 -19.79 -19.21 42.22
N THR A 621 -19.29 -19.58 41.01
CA THR A 621 -19.86 -19.47 39.63
C THR A 621 -19.99 -18.08 39.00
N SER A 622 -19.98 -17.86 37.67
CA SER A 622 -19.45 -18.46 36.44
C SER A 622 -19.94 -17.57 35.28
N CYS A 623 -19.23 -17.57 34.14
CA CYS A 623 -19.74 -17.33 32.77
C CYS A 623 -20.03 -15.90 32.25
N CYS A 624 -19.37 -15.64 31.11
CA CYS A 624 -19.81 -15.07 29.82
C CYS A 624 -20.52 -13.71 29.74
N GLY A 625 -19.92 -12.85 28.92
CA GLY A 625 -20.53 -11.81 28.09
C GLY A 625 -19.64 -11.59 26.88
#